data_AF-A0A089QBT8-F1
#
_entry.id   AF-A0A089QBT8-F1
#
_cell.length_a   1.000
_cell.length_b   1.000
_cell.length_c   1.000
_cell.angle_alpha   90.00
_cell.angle_beta   90.00
_cell.angle_gamma   90.00
#
_symmetry.space_group_name_H-M   'P 1'
#
loop_
_entity.id
_entity.type
_entity.pdbx_description
1 polymer ?
#
loop_
_entity_poly.entity_id
_entity_poly.type
_entity_poly.pdbx_seq_one_letter_code
_entity_poly.pdbx_strand_id
1 'polypeptide(L)'
;DIPREVAVKLGAIPKRHKALERYASNVHFTTLGTEFGQKEKLTSRIKSILNAYPSEKEMLKELLQNADDAKATEICFVFDPRYHPVDRIFDEKWAPLQGPALCVYNNQPFTEDDIRGIQNLGRGTKEANPCKTGQYGIGFNSVYHITDCPSFMSCNDIICIFDPHARYAPGATSVSPGRMFRDLDADFKTQFSDVLDLYLGNYFNLGKTTMFRFPLRNSEMAKQSEISAVPASDRMVQNLLDKLRTDGAELLMFLNHMEKISICEIEKTTGTLNVLYSVRGKITDGDRLKRKQFHASVIESVTKRKQLRDIPVQQITYTMDIEDSEGNLTTWLICNRSGFSNMEKVSKSVVSAHKNKDITL
;
A
#
# COMPACT_ATOMS: atom_id res chain seq x y z
N ASP A 1 58.64 -20.80 -26.90
CA ASP A 1 57.33 -20.84 -26.22
C ASP A 1 56.56 -19.55 -26.43
N ILE A 2 55.35 -19.64 -26.97
CA ILE A 2 54.46 -18.49 -27.16
C ILE A 2 53.76 -18.21 -25.81
N PRO A 3 53.81 -16.98 -25.27
CA PRO A 3 53.14 -16.63 -24.02
C PRO A 3 51.63 -16.90 -24.08
N ARG A 4 51.06 -17.42 -22.98
CA ARG A 4 49.67 -17.88 -22.89
C ARG A 4 48.64 -16.85 -23.34
N GLU A 5 48.89 -15.56 -23.07
CA GLU A 5 48.00 -14.47 -23.48
C GLU A 5 47.97 -14.24 -25.00
N VAL A 6 49.09 -14.49 -25.67
CA VAL A 6 49.23 -14.36 -27.13
C VAL A 6 48.55 -15.55 -27.83
N ALA A 7 48.68 -16.75 -27.27
CA ALA A 7 48.01 -17.94 -27.78
C ALA A 7 46.47 -17.84 -27.72
N VAL A 8 45.91 -17.23 -26.66
CA VAL A 8 44.46 -17.02 -26.51
C VAL A 8 43.93 -15.98 -27.51
N LYS A 9 44.67 -14.90 -27.78
CA LYS A 9 44.29 -13.88 -28.78
C LYS A 9 44.36 -14.38 -30.23
N LEU A 10 45.19 -15.38 -30.51
CA LEU A 10 45.31 -16.01 -31.83
C LEU A 10 44.32 -17.18 -32.04
N GLY A 11 43.34 -17.35 -31.13
CA GLY A 11 42.27 -18.34 -31.28
C GLY A 11 42.63 -19.76 -30.81
N ALA A 12 43.77 -19.95 -30.12
CA ALA A 12 44.12 -21.26 -29.57
C ALA A 12 43.29 -21.55 -28.30
N ILE A 13 42.37 -22.51 -28.40
CA ILE A 13 41.49 -22.93 -27.32
C ILE A 13 42.27 -23.88 -26.38
N PRO A 14 42.36 -23.59 -25.06
CA PRO A 14 43.04 -24.47 -24.11
C PRO A 14 42.39 -25.87 -24.08
N LYS A 15 43.19 -26.94 -23.94
CA LYS A 15 42.65 -28.33 -23.84
C LYS A 15 41.55 -28.51 -22.78
N ARG A 16 41.55 -27.69 -21.72
CA ARG A 16 40.45 -27.67 -20.72
C ARG A 16 39.12 -27.15 -21.28
N HIS A 17 39.12 -26.20 -22.20
CA HIS A 17 37.91 -25.70 -22.87
C HIS A 17 37.35 -26.74 -23.86
N LYS A 18 38.22 -27.44 -24.60
CA LYS A 18 37.80 -28.49 -25.56
C LYS A 18 37.18 -29.73 -24.89
N ALA A 19 37.50 -29.96 -23.62
CA ALA A 19 36.86 -31.00 -22.81
C ALA A 19 35.45 -30.58 -22.33
N LEU A 20 35.21 -29.28 -22.15
CA LEU A 20 33.91 -28.71 -21.78
C LEU A 20 32.93 -28.66 -22.95
N GLU A 21 33.41 -28.46 -24.19
CA GLU A 21 32.57 -28.43 -25.39
C GLU A 21 31.82 -29.74 -25.67
N ARG A 22 32.38 -30.90 -25.26
CA ARG A 22 31.68 -32.20 -25.39
C ARG A 22 30.44 -32.34 -24.50
N TYR A 23 30.29 -31.47 -23.51
CA TYR A 23 29.11 -31.39 -22.64
C TYR A 23 28.22 -30.19 -22.95
N ALA A 24 28.60 -29.35 -23.92
CA ALA A 24 27.95 -28.09 -24.24
C ALA A 24 27.30 -28.07 -25.63
N SER A 25 26.80 -29.22 -26.10
CA SER A 25 25.91 -29.25 -27.26
C SER A 25 24.48 -28.87 -26.85
N ASN A 26 24.32 -27.57 -26.57
CA ASN A 26 23.18 -26.70 -26.89
C ASN A 26 23.28 -25.46 -25.99
N VAL A 27 23.20 -24.29 -26.62
CA VAL A 27 23.43 -22.96 -26.05
C VAL A 27 22.58 -22.70 -24.80
N HIS A 28 23.17 -22.88 -23.62
CA HIS A 28 22.78 -22.27 -22.36
C HIS A 28 24.01 -22.27 -21.47
N PHE A 29 24.47 -21.11 -21.02
CA PHE A 29 25.39 -21.04 -19.89
C PHE A 29 24.61 -21.49 -18.64
N THR A 30 24.38 -22.79 -18.47
CA THR A 30 23.97 -23.35 -17.19
C THR A 30 25.17 -23.24 -16.26
N THR A 31 25.04 -22.37 -15.26
CA THR A 31 25.87 -22.33 -14.06
C THR A 31 26.29 -23.74 -13.64
N LEU A 32 27.57 -23.96 -13.35
CA LEU A 32 28.04 -25.21 -12.75
C LEU A 32 27.35 -25.38 -11.38
N GLY A 33 26.36 -26.28 -11.33
CA GLY A 33 25.53 -26.54 -10.15
C GLY A 33 24.05 -26.28 -10.40
N THR A 34 23.18 -27.07 -9.78
CA THR A 34 21.73 -26.81 -9.76
C THR A 34 21.41 -25.81 -8.67
N GLU A 35 20.37 -25.00 -8.86
CA GLU A 35 19.88 -24.10 -7.80
C GLU A 35 19.57 -24.91 -6.53
N PHE A 36 20.11 -24.47 -5.39
CA PHE A 36 19.94 -25.11 -4.08
C PHE A 36 19.68 -24.05 -3.01
N GLY A 37 18.64 -24.24 -2.20
CA GLY A 37 18.24 -23.30 -1.16
C GLY A 37 16.74 -23.37 -0.85
N GLN A 38 16.34 -22.85 0.30
CA GLN A 38 14.93 -22.71 0.66
C GLN A 38 14.33 -21.52 -0.10
N LYS A 39 13.13 -21.70 -0.65
CA LYS A 39 12.35 -20.65 -1.33
C LYS A 39 10.96 -20.62 -0.72
N GLU A 40 10.48 -19.42 -0.37
CA GLU A 40 9.11 -19.21 0.07
C GLU A 40 8.31 -18.59 -1.09
N LYS A 41 7.12 -19.14 -1.39
CA LYS A 41 6.23 -18.54 -2.38
C LYS A 41 5.60 -17.27 -1.80
N LEU A 42 5.53 -16.20 -2.61
CA LEU A 42 4.89 -14.94 -2.22
C LEU A 42 3.44 -15.15 -1.73
N THR A 43 2.67 -15.98 -2.43
CA THR A 43 1.29 -16.33 -2.07
C THR A 43 1.20 -16.98 -0.68
N SER A 44 2.13 -17.88 -0.35
CA SER A 44 2.20 -18.53 0.97
C SER A 44 2.52 -17.53 2.08
N ARG A 45 3.44 -16.60 1.79
CA ARG A 45 3.80 -15.53 2.72
C ARG A 45 2.62 -14.59 2.99
N ILE A 46 1.94 -14.13 1.94
CA ILE A 46 0.73 -13.28 2.07
C ILE A 46 -0.34 -14.01 2.87
N LYS A 47 -0.61 -15.29 2.56
CA LYS A 47 -1.58 -16.10 3.32
C LYS A 47 -1.23 -16.20 4.81
N SER A 48 0.06 -16.37 5.14
CA SER A 48 0.50 -16.36 6.54
C SER A 48 0.26 -15.00 7.22
N ILE A 49 0.43 -13.89 6.50
CA ILE A 49 0.14 -12.55 7.00
C ILE A 49 -1.36 -12.41 7.26
N LEU A 50 -2.21 -12.81 6.32
CA LEU A 50 -3.67 -12.73 6.49
C LEU A 50 -4.17 -13.55 7.69
N ASN A 51 -3.57 -14.72 7.95
CA ASN A 51 -3.91 -15.54 9.11
C ASN A 51 -3.50 -14.88 10.45
N ALA A 52 -2.41 -14.11 10.47
CA ALA A 52 -1.98 -13.37 11.65
C ALA A 52 -2.81 -12.08 11.87
N TYR A 53 -3.40 -11.54 10.80
CA TYR A 53 -4.21 -10.32 10.80
C TYR A 53 -5.63 -10.59 10.27
N PRO A 54 -6.47 -11.33 11.01
CA PRO A 54 -7.79 -11.75 10.53
C PRO A 54 -8.83 -10.62 10.47
N SER A 55 -8.49 -9.41 10.92
CA SER A 55 -9.46 -8.32 11.09
C SER A 55 -9.54 -7.41 9.86
N GLU A 56 -10.71 -7.35 9.25
CA GLU A 56 -11.05 -6.42 8.17
C GLU A 56 -10.91 -4.94 8.60
N LYS A 57 -11.10 -4.64 9.90
CA LYS A 57 -10.95 -3.29 10.46
C LYS A 57 -9.50 -2.78 10.32
N GLU A 58 -8.53 -3.69 10.32
CA GLU A 58 -7.13 -3.30 10.14
C GLU A 58 -6.87 -2.89 8.69
N MET A 59 -7.54 -3.47 7.69
CA MET A 59 -7.39 -3.05 6.29
C MET A 59 -7.73 -1.56 6.09
N LEU A 60 -8.84 -1.09 6.63
CA LEU A 60 -9.24 0.31 6.50
C LEU A 60 -8.26 1.25 7.18
N LYS A 61 -7.81 0.91 8.39
CA LYS A 61 -6.83 1.71 9.13
C LYS A 61 -5.52 1.79 8.37
N GLU A 62 -5.05 0.70 7.77
CA GLU A 62 -3.82 0.67 6.98
C GLU A 62 -3.95 1.53 5.71
N LEU A 63 -5.10 1.51 5.02
CA LEU A 63 -5.35 2.39 3.88
C LEU A 63 -5.44 3.87 4.27
N LEU A 64 -6.07 4.17 5.41
CA LEU A 64 -6.12 5.51 5.98
C LEU A 64 -4.72 6.01 6.36
N GLN A 65 -3.92 5.18 7.02
CA GLN A 65 -2.55 5.48 7.39
C GLN A 65 -1.67 5.69 6.15
N ASN A 66 -1.82 4.88 5.11
CA ASN A 66 -1.08 5.08 3.86
C ASN A 66 -1.39 6.42 3.20
N ALA A 67 -2.65 6.84 3.22
CA ALA A 67 -3.05 8.15 2.72
C ALA A 67 -2.52 9.29 3.62
N ASP A 68 -2.58 9.13 4.94
CA ASP A 68 -2.06 10.11 5.90
C ASP A 68 -0.53 10.27 5.81
N ASP A 69 0.21 9.16 5.67
CA ASP A 69 1.66 9.14 5.44
C ASP A 69 2.04 9.83 4.12
N ALA A 70 1.18 9.73 3.10
CA ALA A 70 1.29 10.47 1.84
C ALA A 70 0.86 11.95 1.97
N LYS A 71 0.43 12.37 3.17
CA LYS A 71 -0.07 13.71 3.52
C LYS A 71 -1.38 14.07 2.80
N ALA A 72 -2.21 13.08 2.51
CA ALA A 72 -3.55 13.31 1.99
C ALA A 72 -4.43 14.00 3.03
N THR A 73 -5.22 14.95 2.56
CA THR A 73 -6.23 15.63 3.39
C THR A 73 -7.61 15.05 3.16
N GLU A 74 -7.83 14.37 2.03
CA GLU A 74 -9.10 13.73 1.72
C GLU A 74 -8.88 12.31 1.20
N ILE A 75 -9.69 11.38 1.71
CA ILE A 75 -9.77 9.99 1.26
C ILE A 75 -11.24 9.62 1.02
N CYS A 76 -11.49 8.88 -0.06
CA CYS A 76 -12.84 8.42 -0.41
C CYS A 76 -12.81 6.93 -0.75
N PHE A 77 -13.62 6.16 -0.02
CA PHE A 77 -13.87 4.76 -0.29
C PHE A 77 -15.11 4.65 -1.17
N VAL A 78 -14.97 4.04 -2.34
CA VAL A 78 -16.02 3.93 -3.33
C VAL A 78 -16.28 2.45 -3.60
N PHE A 79 -17.49 1.98 -3.30
CA PHE A 79 -17.92 0.68 -3.78
C PHE A 79 -18.49 0.80 -5.20
N ASP A 80 -17.87 0.10 -6.15
CA ASP A 80 -18.35 0.00 -7.54
C ASP A 80 -18.87 -1.43 -7.80
N PRO A 81 -20.20 -1.67 -7.80
CA PRO A 81 -20.79 -2.98 -8.05
C PRO A 81 -20.95 -3.33 -9.54
N ARG A 82 -20.47 -2.47 -10.45
CA ARG A 82 -20.65 -2.66 -11.89
C ARG A 82 -19.70 -3.70 -12.46
N TYR A 83 -20.09 -4.26 -13.60
CA TYR A 83 -19.22 -5.01 -14.48
C TYR A 83 -18.90 -4.13 -15.68
N HIS A 84 -17.63 -4.04 -16.00
CA HIS A 84 -17.10 -3.18 -17.06
C HIS A 84 -16.82 -3.98 -18.34
N PRO A 85 -16.77 -3.32 -19.51
CA PRO A 85 -16.44 -3.97 -20.79
C PRO A 85 -15.06 -4.65 -20.77
N VAL A 86 -14.86 -5.60 -21.67
CA VAL A 86 -13.66 -6.45 -21.76
C VAL A 86 -12.99 -6.37 -23.15
N ASP A 87 -13.36 -5.40 -23.97
CA ASP A 87 -12.93 -5.30 -25.36
C ASP A 87 -11.52 -4.70 -25.47
N ARG A 88 -11.22 -3.70 -24.63
CA ARG A 88 -9.97 -2.92 -24.60
C ARG A 88 -9.22 -3.16 -23.30
N ILE A 89 -8.85 -4.42 -23.08
CA ILE A 89 -8.10 -4.90 -21.90
C ILE A 89 -6.71 -5.40 -22.28
N PHE A 90 -5.84 -5.62 -21.30
CA PHE A 90 -4.46 -6.06 -21.55
C PHE A 90 -4.35 -7.47 -22.18
N ASP A 91 -5.18 -8.40 -21.70
CA ASP A 91 -5.22 -9.81 -22.07
C ASP A 91 -6.57 -10.38 -21.60
N GLU A 92 -7.07 -11.45 -22.23
CA GLU A 92 -8.31 -12.12 -21.81
C GLU A 92 -8.28 -12.53 -20.33
N LYS A 93 -7.10 -12.84 -19.79
CA LYS A 93 -6.91 -13.16 -18.37
C LYS A 93 -7.31 -12.01 -17.46
N TRP A 94 -7.31 -10.75 -17.93
CA TRP A 94 -7.72 -9.58 -17.16
C TRP A 94 -9.24 -9.48 -16.96
N ALA A 95 -10.04 -10.14 -17.79
CA ALA A 95 -11.50 -10.03 -17.76
C ALA A 95 -12.15 -10.22 -16.37
N PRO A 96 -11.70 -11.16 -15.50
CA PRO A 96 -12.25 -11.30 -14.14
C PRO A 96 -12.06 -10.06 -13.25
N LEU A 97 -11.09 -9.18 -13.55
CA LEU A 97 -10.79 -7.96 -12.78
C LEU A 97 -11.67 -6.75 -13.19
N GLN A 98 -12.43 -6.87 -14.29
CA GLN A 98 -13.41 -5.88 -14.75
C GLN A 98 -14.73 -5.90 -13.95
N GLY A 99 -14.84 -6.75 -12.92
CA GLY A 99 -16.04 -6.87 -12.08
C GLY A 99 -16.13 -5.84 -10.94
N PRO A 100 -17.02 -6.12 -9.96
CA PRO A 100 -17.19 -5.31 -8.76
C PRO A 100 -15.88 -5.07 -8.02
N ALA A 101 -15.69 -3.88 -7.46
CA ALA A 101 -14.47 -3.50 -6.76
C ALA A 101 -14.72 -2.51 -5.63
N LEU A 102 -13.82 -2.52 -4.65
CA LEU A 102 -13.62 -1.40 -3.74
C LEU A 102 -12.53 -0.50 -4.32
N CYS A 103 -12.86 0.73 -4.67
CA CYS A 103 -11.92 1.75 -5.09
C CYS A 103 -11.62 2.70 -3.93
N VAL A 104 -10.36 3.13 -3.79
CA VAL A 104 -9.95 4.05 -2.71
C VAL A 104 -9.17 5.20 -3.31
N TYR A 105 -9.80 6.37 -3.32
CA TYR A 105 -9.23 7.63 -3.76
C TYR A 105 -8.53 8.33 -2.60
N ASN A 106 -7.35 8.89 -2.85
CA ASN A 106 -6.75 9.90 -1.99
C ASN A 106 -6.16 11.04 -2.83
N ASN A 107 -6.21 12.25 -2.29
CA ASN A 107 -5.86 13.48 -3.02
C ASN A 107 -4.36 13.79 -3.07
N GLN A 108 -3.49 12.79 -2.90
CA GLN A 108 -2.04 12.93 -3.06
C GLN A 108 -1.51 11.88 -4.04
N PRO A 109 -0.52 12.23 -4.86
CA PRO A 109 0.14 11.26 -5.71
C PRO A 109 1.18 10.45 -4.94
N PHE A 110 1.44 9.22 -5.38
CA PHE A 110 2.56 8.43 -4.86
C PHE A 110 3.90 9.05 -5.30
N THR A 111 4.83 9.16 -4.36
CA THR A 111 6.24 9.45 -4.67
C THR A 111 6.99 8.17 -5.08
N GLU A 112 8.15 8.31 -5.71
CA GLU A 112 9.01 7.14 -6.03
C GLU A 112 9.40 6.34 -4.77
N ASP A 113 9.55 7.01 -3.62
CA ASP A 113 9.81 6.34 -2.35
C ASP A 113 8.58 5.57 -1.84
N ASP A 114 7.37 6.08 -2.07
CA ASP A 114 6.12 5.37 -1.75
C ASP A 114 5.95 4.14 -2.62
N ILE A 115 6.25 4.24 -3.93
CA ILE A 115 6.20 3.11 -4.87
C ILE A 115 7.20 2.02 -4.46
N ARG A 116 8.44 2.40 -4.13
CA ARG A 116 9.43 1.43 -3.61
C ARG A 116 8.98 0.85 -2.28
N GLY A 117 8.34 1.65 -1.42
CA GLY A 117 7.89 1.20 -0.11
C GLY A 117 6.78 0.17 -0.16
N ILE A 118 5.77 0.40 -1.00
CA ILE A 118 4.60 -0.49 -1.11
C ILE A 118 4.95 -1.85 -1.75
N GLN A 119 6.04 -1.93 -2.52
CA GLN A 119 6.52 -3.18 -3.13
C GLN A 119 7.22 -4.12 -2.15
N ASN A 120 7.78 -3.60 -1.06
CA ASN A 120 8.63 -4.38 -0.16
C ASN A 120 7.82 -5.10 0.92
N LEU A 121 7.53 -6.37 0.66
CA LEU A 121 6.83 -7.22 1.62
C LEU A 121 7.73 -7.63 2.79
N GLY A 122 7.37 -7.24 4.01
CA GLY A 122 8.04 -7.70 5.24
C GLY A 122 9.39 -7.04 5.55
N ARG A 123 9.89 -6.18 4.67
CA ARG A 123 10.97 -5.22 4.95
C ARG A 123 10.36 -3.84 4.81
N GLY A 124 9.92 -3.26 5.93
CA GLY A 124 9.51 -1.86 5.92
C GLY A 124 10.66 -1.03 5.37
N THR A 125 10.49 -0.38 4.21
CA THR A 125 11.40 0.72 3.79
C THR A 125 11.42 1.86 4.80
N LYS A 126 10.48 1.83 5.76
CA LYS A 126 10.26 2.79 6.82
C LYS A 126 11.25 2.66 8.00
N GLU A 127 12.18 1.70 8.01
CA GLU A 127 13.33 1.72 8.95
C GLU A 127 14.17 3.01 8.83
N ALA A 128 14.19 3.64 7.64
CA ALA A 128 14.93 4.87 7.37
C ALA A 128 14.13 6.16 7.64
N ASN A 129 12.80 6.10 7.76
CA ASN A 129 11.95 7.29 7.95
C ASN A 129 10.97 7.11 9.12
N PRO A 130 11.32 7.63 10.31
CA PRO A 130 10.48 7.52 11.51
C PRO A 130 9.11 8.21 11.40
N CYS A 131 8.90 9.03 10.36
CA CYS A 131 7.68 9.79 10.16
C CYS A 131 6.54 8.99 9.52
N LYS A 132 6.79 7.78 9.02
CA LYS A 132 5.79 6.95 8.34
C LYS A 132 5.42 5.73 9.20
N THR A 133 4.13 5.46 9.36
CA THR A 133 3.64 4.39 10.24
C THR A 133 3.73 3.03 9.55
N GLY A 134 4.15 1.97 10.26
CA GLY A 134 4.20 0.59 9.72
C GLY A 134 5.62 0.03 9.59
N GLN A 135 6.21 -0.36 10.73
CA GLN A 135 7.57 -0.88 10.85
C GLN A 135 7.84 -2.14 10.00
N TYR A 136 6.80 -2.92 9.68
CA TYR A 136 6.94 -4.23 9.03
C TYR A 136 6.57 -4.25 7.53
N GLY A 137 6.04 -3.16 6.96
CA GLY A 137 5.62 -3.14 5.55
C GLY A 137 4.58 -4.22 5.19
N ILE A 138 3.81 -4.68 6.19
CA ILE A 138 2.83 -5.77 6.05
C ILE A 138 1.39 -5.26 5.91
N GLY A 139 1.12 -4.01 6.31
CA GLY A 139 -0.22 -3.46 6.44
C GLY A 139 -1.03 -3.46 5.14
N PHE A 140 -0.40 -3.09 4.03
CA PHE A 140 -1.03 -3.13 2.71
C PHE A 140 -1.50 -4.53 2.32
N ASN A 141 -0.85 -5.60 2.79
CA ASN A 141 -1.25 -6.96 2.43
C ASN A 141 -2.61 -7.38 3.00
N SER A 142 -3.16 -6.62 3.95
CA SER A 142 -4.54 -6.82 4.42
C SER A 142 -5.58 -6.69 3.29
N VAL A 143 -5.26 -5.97 2.20
CA VAL A 143 -6.18 -5.85 1.04
C VAL A 143 -6.48 -7.21 0.40
N TYR A 144 -5.58 -8.18 0.55
CA TYR A 144 -5.76 -9.52 0.01
C TYR A 144 -6.86 -10.34 0.71
N HIS A 145 -7.50 -9.80 1.76
CA HIS A 145 -8.75 -10.38 2.28
C HIS A 145 -9.86 -10.36 1.21
N ILE A 146 -9.97 -9.28 0.43
CA ILE A 146 -11.06 -9.11 -0.55
C ILE A 146 -10.64 -9.30 -2.02
N THR A 147 -9.35 -9.16 -2.34
CA THR A 147 -8.85 -9.21 -3.72
C THR A 147 -7.63 -10.11 -3.87
N ASP A 148 -7.39 -10.62 -5.08
CA ASP A 148 -6.13 -11.31 -5.42
C ASP A 148 -5.18 -10.43 -6.24
N CYS A 149 -5.68 -9.36 -6.86
CA CYS A 149 -4.90 -8.50 -7.75
C CYS A 149 -5.20 -7.02 -7.48
N PRO A 150 -4.69 -6.45 -6.38
CA PRO A 150 -4.82 -5.03 -6.13
C PRO A 150 -4.01 -4.24 -7.16
N SER A 151 -4.52 -3.09 -7.55
CA SER A 151 -3.85 -2.17 -8.47
C SER A 151 -4.10 -0.73 -8.06
N PHE A 152 -3.25 0.19 -8.53
CA PHE A 152 -3.50 1.61 -8.36
C PHE A 152 -3.01 2.42 -9.56
N MET A 153 -3.65 3.56 -9.76
CA MET A 153 -3.23 4.59 -10.68
C MET A 153 -2.80 5.84 -9.90
N SER A 154 -1.67 6.42 -10.28
CA SER A 154 -1.15 7.68 -9.74
C SER A 154 -0.93 8.68 -10.88
N CYS A 155 -1.35 9.93 -10.67
CA CYS A 155 -1.19 11.05 -11.62
C CYS A 155 -1.74 10.84 -13.04
N ASN A 156 -2.68 9.91 -13.26
CA ASN A 156 -3.19 9.56 -14.59
C ASN A 156 -2.09 9.15 -15.60
N ASP A 157 -0.97 8.67 -15.08
CA ASP A 157 0.26 8.43 -15.86
C ASP A 157 1.08 7.23 -15.37
N ILE A 158 0.80 6.74 -14.16
CA ILE A 158 1.45 5.55 -13.61
C ILE A 158 0.37 4.56 -13.19
N ILE A 159 0.48 3.31 -13.68
CA ILE A 159 -0.35 2.19 -13.23
C ILE A 159 0.56 1.13 -12.63
N CYS A 160 0.24 0.72 -11.41
CA CYS A 160 0.93 -0.34 -10.70
C CYS A 160 -0.04 -1.48 -10.40
N ILE A 161 0.37 -2.70 -10.73
CA ILE A 161 -0.43 -3.92 -10.58
C ILE A 161 0.36 -4.90 -9.73
N PHE A 162 -0.27 -5.38 -8.66
CA PHE A 162 0.25 -6.47 -7.84
C PHE A 162 -0.49 -7.74 -8.19
N ASP A 163 0.22 -8.75 -8.66
CA ASP A 163 -0.33 -10.01 -9.14
C ASP A 163 0.50 -11.17 -8.55
N PRO A 164 0.37 -11.43 -7.23
CA PRO A 164 1.18 -12.44 -6.52
C PRO A 164 1.10 -13.85 -7.14
N HIS A 165 0.06 -14.15 -7.91
CA HIS A 165 -0.10 -15.41 -8.64
C HIS A 165 0.49 -15.39 -10.06
N ALA A 166 0.94 -14.23 -10.55
CA ALA A 166 1.46 -14.01 -11.90
C ALA A 166 0.51 -14.51 -13.00
N ARG A 167 -0.79 -14.21 -12.85
CA ARG A 167 -1.87 -14.66 -13.75
C ARG A 167 -2.44 -13.56 -14.64
N TYR A 168 -2.56 -12.36 -14.12
CA TYR A 168 -3.34 -11.27 -14.70
C TYR A 168 -2.47 -10.21 -15.37
N ALA A 169 -1.36 -9.82 -14.73
CA ALA A 169 -0.54 -8.71 -15.20
C ALA A 169 0.34 -9.14 -16.40
N PRO A 170 0.41 -8.34 -17.49
CA PRO A 170 1.19 -8.71 -18.67
C PRO A 170 2.65 -9.01 -18.39
N GLY A 171 3.09 -10.23 -18.74
CA GLY A 171 4.46 -10.67 -18.52
C GLY A 171 4.83 -10.90 -17.06
N ALA A 172 3.91 -10.87 -16.10
CA ALA A 172 4.21 -11.22 -14.71
C ALA A 172 4.78 -12.64 -14.59
N THR A 173 5.70 -12.83 -13.66
CA THR A 173 6.35 -14.12 -13.38
C THR A 173 6.41 -14.37 -11.88
N SER A 174 6.74 -15.60 -11.46
CA SER A 174 6.95 -15.90 -10.03
C SER A 174 8.07 -15.09 -9.38
N VAL A 175 9.01 -14.56 -10.17
CA VAL A 175 10.12 -13.70 -9.71
C VAL A 175 9.70 -12.22 -9.72
N SER A 176 8.85 -11.81 -10.66
CA SER A 176 8.33 -10.45 -10.78
C SER A 176 6.81 -10.49 -10.91
N PRO A 177 6.09 -10.71 -9.79
CA PRO A 177 4.65 -10.98 -9.76
C PRO A 177 3.84 -9.68 -9.80
N GLY A 178 4.27 -8.70 -10.59
CA GLY A 178 3.64 -7.39 -10.66
C GLY A 178 4.20 -6.60 -11.81
N ARG A 179 3.48 -5.57 -12.23
CA ARG A 179 3.86 -4.72 -13.37
C ARG A 179 3.57 -3.26 -13.07
N MET A 180 4.42 -2.41 -13.60
CA MET A 180 4.29 -0.97 -13.53
C MET A 180 4.43 -0.41 -14.93
N PHE A 181 3.44 0.37 -15.35
CA PHE A 181 3.43 1.13 -16.59
C PHE A 181 3.57 2.61 -16.25
N ARG A 182 4.42 3.33 -16.98
CA ARG A 182 4.70 4.77 -16.83
C ARG A 182 4.57 5.45 -18.18
N ASP A 183 4.45 6.78 -18.17
CA ASP A 183 4.42 7.62 -19.36
C ASP A 183 3.34 7.14 -20.34
N LEU A 184 2.10 7.04 -19.82
CA LEU A 184 0.98 6.46 -20.56
C LEU A 184 0.55 7.41 -21.68
N ASP A 185 1.02 7.11 -22.89
CA ASP A 185 0.73 7.87 -24.09
C ASP A 185 -0.74 7.72 -24.56
N ALA A 186 -1.11 8.48 -25.58
CA ALA A 186 -2.46 8.49 -26.12
C ALA A 186 -2.86 7.13 -26.73
N ASP A 187 -1.91 6.40 -27.31
CA ASP A 187 -2.15 5.11 -27.93
C ASP A 187 -2.45 4.05 -26.86
N PHE A 188 -1.67 4.01 -25.78
CA PHE A 188 -1.93 3.17 -24.63
C PHE A 188 -3.31 3.47 -24.02
N LYS A 189 -3.63 4.76 -23.85
CA LYS A 189 -4.93 5.17 -23.31
C LYS A 189 -6.11 4.78 -24.19
N THR A 190 -5.91 4.77 -25.51
CA THR A 190 -6.93 4.35 -26.47
C THR A 190 -7.08 2.83 -26.54
N GLN A 191 -5.97 2.09 -26.51
CA GLN A 191 -5.94 0.63 -26.60
C GLN A 191 -6.48 -0.06 -25.35
N PHE A 192 -6.27 0.55 -24.17
CA PHE A 192 -6.63 -0.05 -22.88
C PHE A 192 -7.68 0.77 -22.11
N SER A 193 -8.56 1.49 -22.82
CA SER A 193 -9.55 2.39 -22.21
C SER A 193 -10.43 1.70 -21.18
N ASP A 194 -10.84 0.46 -21.43
CA ASP A 194 -11.71 -0.29 -20.50
C ASP A 194 -11.00 -0.60 -19.18
N VAL A 195 -9.65 -0.66 -19.17
CA VAL A 195 -8.86 -0.79 -17.94
C VAL A 195 -8.73 0.54 -17.22
N LEU A 196 -8.56 1.64 -17.96
CA LEU A 196 -8.38 2.97 -17.39
C LEU A 196 -9.67 3.51 -16.77
N ASP A 197 -10.82 3.21 -17.37
CA ASP A 197 -12.13 3.61 -16.88
C ASP A 197 -12.45 3.04 -15.48
N LEU A 198 -11.80 1.92 -15.12
CA LEU A 198 -11.93 1.31 -13.80
C LEU A 198 -11.44 2.19 -12.65
N TYR A 199 -10.57 3.18 -12.93
CA TYR A 199 -10.00 4.10 -11.96
C TYR A 199 -10.85 5.37 -11.79
N LEU A 200 -12.10 5.35 -12.27
CA LEU A 200 -13.13 6.35 -11.95
C LEU A 200 -12.76 7.79 -12.34
N GLY A 201 -11.99 7.97 -13.42
CA GLY A 201 -11.56 9.28 -13.91
C GLY A 201 -12.72 10.21 -14.31
N ASN A 202 -13.91 9.65 -14.55
CA ASN A 202 -15.13 10.43 -14.81
C ASN A 202 -15.69 11.12 -13.55
N TYR A 203 -15.31 10.67 -12.35
CA TYR A 203 -15.81 11.21 -11.08
C TYR A 203 -14.72 11.93 -10.27
N PHE A 204 -13.46 11.55 -10.46
CA PHE A 204 -12.32 12.08 -9.72
C PHE A 204 -11.27 12.66 -10.66
N ASN A 205 -10.68 13.78 -10.28
CA ASN A 205 -9.56 14.36 -11.03
C ASN A 205 -8.28 13.57 -10.73
N LEU A 206 -7.85 12.74 -11.69
CA LEU A 206 -6.70 11.85 -11.52
C LEU A 206 -5.32 12.52 -11.68
N GLY A 207 -5.24 13.82 -11.95
CA GLY A 207 -3.99 14.49 -12.35
C GLY A 207 -2.92 14.58 -11.25
N LYS A 208 -3.31 14.63 -9.97
CA LYS A 208 -2.37 14.70 -8.81
C LYS A 208 -2.89 13.90 -7.63
N THR A 209 -3.35 12.70 -7.89
CA THR A 209 -4.06 11.87 -6.92
C THR A 209 -3.65 10.41 -7.10
N THR A 210 -4.08 9.58 -6.15
CA THR A 210 -3.94 8.14 -6.26
C THR A 210 -5.31 7.48 -6.14
N MET A 211 -5.61 6.59 -7.07
CA MET A 211 -6.81 5.75 -7.05
C MET A 211 -6.38 4.29 -6.94
N PHE A 212 -6.65 3.66 -5.80
CA PHE A 212 -6.56 2.22 -5.68
C PHE A 212 -7.82 1.56 -6.22
N ARG A 213 -7.65 0.37 -6.78
CA ARG A 213 -8.73 -0.51 -7.17
C ARG A 213 -8.47 -1.91 -6.61
N PHE A 214 -9.45 -2.43 -5.89
CA PHE A 214 -9.46 -3.78 -5.31
C PHE A 214 -10.63 -4.57 -5.90
N PRO A 215 -10.43 -5.25 -7.06
CA PRO A 215 -11.45 -6.11 -7.65
C PRO A 215 -11.82 -7.23 -6.70
N LEU A 216 -13.11 -7.45 -6.45
CA LEU A 216 -13.57 -8.46 -5.51
C LEU A 216 -13.30 -9.86 -6.04
N ARG A 217 -12.74 -10.71 -5.19
CA ARG A 217 -12.49 -12.12 -5.49
C ARG A 217 -13.82 -12.84 -5.72
N ASN A 218 -14.14 -13.14 -6.97
CA ASN A 218 -15.29 -13.95 -7.30
C ASN A 218 -15.05 -15.45 -7.01
N SER A 219 -16.10 -16.26 -7.14
CA SER A 219 -16.06 -17.71 -6.85
C SER A 219 -15.05 -18.48 -7.70
N GLU A 220 -14.83 -18.10 -8.95
CA GLU A 220 -13.85 -18.77 -9.82
C GLU A 220 -12.41 -18.38 -9.46
N MET A 221 -12.17 -17.11 -9.15
CA MET A 221 -10.88 -16.64 -8.62
C MET A 221 -10.54 -17.36 -7.31
N ALA A 222 -11.51 -17.49 -6.40
CA ALA A 222 -11.33 -18.15 -5.11
C ALA A 222 -10.92 -19.62 -5.21
N LYS A 223 -11.50 -20.39 -6.16
CA LYS A 223 -11.09 -21.78 -6.41
C LYS A 223 -9.62 -21.91 -6.81
N GLN A 224 -9.08 -20.89 -7.46
CA GLN A 224 -7.73 -20.89 -8.03
C GLN A 224 -6.73 -20.07 -7.20
N SER A 225 -7.17 -19.40 -6.14
CA SER A 225 -6.33 -18.52 -5.33
C SER A 225 -5.58 -19.32 -4.27
N GLU A 226 -4.26 -19.31 -4.36
CA GLU A 226 -3.38 -19.81 -3.30
C GLU A 226 -3.42 -18.95 -2.02
N ILE A 227 -3.98 -17.74 -2.07
CA ILE A 227 -4.00 -16.79 -0.93
C ILE A 227 -5.24 -17.03 -0.06
N SER A 228 -6.44 -17.02 -0.66
CA SER A 228 -7.70 -17.25 0.06
C SER A 228 -8.71 -17.97 -0.82
N ALA A 229 -9.29 -19.04 -0.26
CA ALA A 229 -10.35 -19.82 -0.92
C ALA A 229 -11.76 -19.24 -0.69
N VAL A 230 -11.88 -18.11 0.00
CA VAL A 230 -13.17 -17.47 0.34
C VAL A 230 -13.44 -16.35 -0.65
N PRO A 231 -14.56 -16.39 -1.40
CA PRO A 231 -14.96 -15.29 -2.28
C PRO A 231 -15.33 -14.05 -1.45
N ALA A 232 -15.02 -12.87 -1.98
CA ALA A 232 -15.42 -11.61 -1.40
C ALA A 232 -16.84 -11.27 -1.87
N SER A 233 -17.76 -11.11 -0.91
CA SER A 233 -19.15 -10.72 -1.22
C SER A 233 -19.34 -9.21 -1.08
N ASP A 234 -20.30 -8.67 -1.80
CA ASP A 234 -20.73 -7.28 -1.65
C ASP A 234 -21.05 -6.94 -0.18
N ARG A 235 -21.70 -7.88 0.54
CA ARG A 235 -21.99 -7.75 1.97
C ARG A 235 -20.73 -7.59 2.83
N MET A 236 -19.64 -8.27 2.49
CA MET A 236 -18.37 -8.12 3.21
C MET A 236 -17.82 -6.69 3.05
N VAL A 237 -17.89 -6.12 1.84
CA VAL A 237 -17.48 -4.74 1.59
C VAL A 237 -18.42 -3.74 2.27
N GLN A 238 -19.72 -3.97 2.22
CA GLN A 238 -20.69 -3.09 2.91
C GLN A 238 -20.46 -3.11 4.43
N ASN A 239 -20.25 -4.27 5.04
CA ASN A 239 -19.89 -4.38 6.47
C ASN A 239 -18.59 -3.62 6.79
N LEU A 240 -17.62 -3.62 5.86
CA LEU A 240 -16.38 -2.86 6.01
C LEU A 240 -16.67 -1.35 6.02
N LEU A 241 -17.45 -0.88 5.06
CA LEU A 241 -17.83 0.53 4.95
C LEU A 241 -18.69 0.99 6.14
N ASP A 242 -19.60 0.16 6.64
CA ASP A 242 -20.40 0.45 7.85
C ASP A 242 -19.54 0.60 9.10
N LYS A 243 -18.49 -0.22 9.24
CA LYS A 243 -17.49 -0.05 10.31
C LYS A 243 -16.76 1.29 10.16
N LEU A 244 -16.36 1.65 8.94
CA LEU A 244 -15.73 2.95 8.68
C LEU A 244 -16.67 4.12 8.99
N ARG A 245 -17.95 4.00 8.68
CA ARG A 245 -18.98 4.99 9.01
C ARG A 245 -19.10 5.18 10.52
N THR A 246 -19.06 4.09 11.27
CA THR A 246 -19.16 4.10 12.75
C THR A 246 -17.90 4.70 13.40
N ASP A 247 -16.72 4.29 12.93
CA ASP A 247 -15.44 4.64 13.58
C ASP A 247 -14.77 5.89 12.96
N GLY A 248 -15.28 6.41 11.83
CA GLY A 248 -14.60 7.41 11.01
C GLY A 248 -14.30 8.73 11.74
N ALA A 249 -15.24 9.19 12.57
CA ALA A 249 -15.05 10.37 13.42
C ALA A 249 -13.91 10.18 14.43
N GLU A 250 -13.84 9.00 15.07
CA GLU A 250 -12.78 8.67 16.00
C GLU A 250 -11.41 8.57 15.29
N LEU A 251 -11.37 7.90 14.14
CA LEU A 251 -10.15 7.72 13.35
C LEU A 251 -9.53 9.06 12.92
N LEU A 252 -10.34 10.05 12.54
CA LEU A 252 -9.86 11.39 12.16
C LEU A 252 -9.07 12.10 13.26
N MET A 253 -9.38 11.86 14.54
CA MET A 253 -8.65 12.48 15.66
C MET A 253 -7.19 12.02 15.74
N PHE A 254 -6.91 10.80 15.27
CA PHE A 254 -5.59 10.18 15.35
C PHE A 254 -4.74 10.36 14.09
N LEU A 255 -5.34 10.81 12.99
CA LEU A 255 -4.64 11.07 11.71
C LEU A 255 -4.08 12.50 11.66
N ASN A 256 -2.88 12.67 11.10
CA ASN A 256 -2.13 13.92 11.16
C ASN A 256 -2.50 14.94 10.09
N HIS A 257 -2.77 14.47 8.89
CA HIS A 257 -3.03 15.25 7.70
C HIS A 257 -4.47 15.10 7.22
N MET A 258 -5.11 13.97 7.51
CA MET A 258 -6.48 13.70 7.08
C MET A 258 -7.48 14.71 7.66
N GLU A 259 -8.33 15.26 6.79
CA GLU A 259 -9.37 16.21 7.14
C GLU A 259 -10.76 15.70 6.77
N LYS A 260 -10.87 14.84 5.75
CA LYS A 260 -12.15 14.32 5.27
C LYS A 260 -12.04 12.83 4.93
N ILE A 261 -12.97 12.05 5.47
CA ILE A 261 -13.22 10.67 5.04
C ILE A 261 -14.60 10.64 4.39
N SER A 262 -14.71 10.00 3.22
CA SER A 262 -15.99 9.85 2.52
C SER A 262 -16.20 8.40 2.09
N ILE A 263 -17.46 7.96 2.15
CA ILE A 263 -17.92 6.67 1.70
C ILE A 263 -18.93 6.93 0.59
N CYS A 264 -18.68 6.34 -0.56
CA CYS A 264 -19.52 6.46 -1.72
C CYS A 264 -19.84 5.08 -2.30
N GLU A 265 -20.92 5.02 -3.05
CA GLU A 265 -21.32 3.86 -3.83
C GLU A 265 -21.71 4.32 -5.22
N ILE A 266 -21.36 3.53 -6.23
CA ILE A 266 -21.82 3.77 -7.60
C ILE A 266 -23.08 2.95 -7.83
N GLU A 267 -24.16 3.62 -8.21
CA GLU A 267 -25.41 2.93 -8.54
C GLU A 267 -25.22 2.09 -9.81
N LYS A 268 -25.54 0.80 -9.71
CA LYS A 268 -25.25 -0.20 -10.76
C LYS A 268 -25.90 0.11 -12.11
N THR A 269 -27.10 0.68 -12.11
CA THR A 269 -27.91 0.93 -13.32
C THR A 269 -27.61 2.26 -13.97
N THR A 270 -27.52 3.33 -13.18
CA THR A 270 -27.33 4.69 -13.69
C THR A 270 -25.86 5.06 -13.81
N GLY A 271 -24.97 4.38 -13.07
CA GLY A 271 -23.58 4.78 -12.92
C GLY A 271 -23.41 6.06 -12.09
N THR A 272 -24.41 6.51 -11.34
CA THR A 272 -24.30 7.72 -10.53
C THR A 272 -23.47 7.45 -9.27
N LEU A 273 -22.53 8.34 -8.95
CA LEU A 273 -21.78 8.28 -7.70
C LEU A 273 -22.61 8.92 -6.58
N ASN A 274 -23.01 8.10 -5.61
CA ASN A 274 -23.77 8.53 -4.44
C ASN A 274 -22.85 8.59 -3.22
N VAL A 275 -22.89 9.72 -2.49
CA VAL A 275 -22.20 9.84 -1.20
C VAL A 275 -23.10 9.27 -0.12
N LEU A 276 -22.68 8.16 0.49
CA LEU A 276 -23.43 7.48 1.56
C LEU A 276 -23.15 8.11 2.92
N TYR A 277 -21.88 8.46 3.17
CA TYR A 277 -21.43 9.08 4.41
C TYR A 277 -20.20 9.94 4.17
N SER A 278 -20.07 11.04 4.89
CA SER A 278 -18.82 11.77 4.96
C SER A 278 -18.63 12.39 6.33
N VAL A 279 -17.40 12.40 6.82
CA VAL A 279 -17.02 13.07 8.06
C VAL A 279 -15.84 13.99 7.79
N ARG A 280 -15.90 15.20 8.35
CA ARG A 280 -14.88 16.24 8.20
C ARG A 280 -14.42 16.73 9.57
N GLY A 281 -13.11 16.70 9.80
CA GLY A 281 -12.45 17.31 10.94
C GLY A 281 -11.91 18.70 10.57
N LYS A 282 -12.28 19.72 11.33
CA LYS A 282 -11.79 21.10 11.17
C LYS A 282 -10.91 21.47 12.36
N ILE A 283 -9.72 21.98 12.06
CA ILE A 283 -8.78 22.54 13.02
C ILE A 283 -8.36 23.91 12.49
N THR A 284 -8.20 24.89 13.38
CA THR A 284 -7.73 26.23 13.02
C THR A 284 -6.31 26.18 12.47
N ASP A 285 -5.93 27.12 11.59
CA ASP A 285 -4.57 27.16 11.05
C ASP A 285 -3.49 27.34 12.13
N GLY A 286 -3.83 28.09 13.19
CA GLY A 286 -2.96 28.25 14.36
C GLY A 286 -2.71 26.92 15.07
N ASP A 287 -3.76 26.12 15.27
CA ASP A 287 -3.64 24.81 15.91
C ASP A 287 -3.00 23.76 15.00
N ARG A 288 -3.23 23.82 13.68
CA ARG A 288 -2.49 23.01 12.70
C ARG A 288 -0.99 23.28 12.79
N LEU A 289 -0.59 24.54 12.94
CA LEU A 289 0.82 24.90 13.11
C LEU A 289 1.39 24.36 14.42
N LYS A 290 0.67 24.48 15.55
CA LYS A 290 1.08 23.89 16.84
C LYS A 290 1.27 22.38 16.72
N ARG A 291 0.30 21.69 16.09
CA ARG A 291 0.35 20.24 15.86
C ARG A 291 1.56 19.85 15.02
N LYS A 292 1.82 20.57 13.93
CA LYS A 292 2.97 20.35 13.04
C LYS A 292 4.31 20.55 13.76
N GLN A 293 4.44 21.61 14.58
CA GLN A 293 5.65 21.88 15.36
C GLN A 293 5.90 20.80 16.42
N PHE A 294 4.84 20.37 17.12
CA PHE A 294 4.93 19.27 18.08
C PHE A 294 5.38 17.96 17.41
N HIS A 295 4.75 17.59 16.28
CA HIS A 295 5.14 16.39 15.55
C HIS A 295 6.59 16.44 15.06
N ALA A 296 7.03 17.58 14.53
CA ALA A 296 8.42 17.76 14.09
C ALA A 296 9.43 17.56 15.24
N SER A 297 9.12 18.06 16.43
CA SER A 297 9.95 17.87 17.64
C SER A 297 10.00 16.41 18.12
N VAL A 298 8.86 15.70 18.07
CA VAL A 298 8.80 14.27 18.35
C VAL A 298 9.66 13.50 17.36
N ILE A 299 9.45 13.72 16.06
CA ILE A 299 10.23 13.10 14.97
C ILE A 299 11.73 13.35 15.14
N GLU A 300 12.14 14.58 15.47
CA GLU A 300 13.55 14.90 15.69
C GLU A 300 14.14 14.08 16.84
N SER A 301 13.36 13.87 17.91
CA SER A 301 13.78 13.09 19.08
C SER A 301 13.96 11.61 18.74
N VAL A 302 13.07 11.05 17.91
CA VAL A 302 13.20 9.68 17.39
C VAL A 302 14.39 9.54 16.46
N THR A 303 14.51 10.44 15.48
CA THR A 303 15.56 10.41 14.45
C THR A 303 16.96 10.53 15.07
N LYS A 304 17.11 11.39 16.08
CA LYS A 304 18.37 11.54 16.84
C LYS A 304 18.57 10.47 17.91
N ARG A 305 17.62 9.55 18.10
CA ARG A 305 17.65 8.50 19.13
C ARG A 305 17.99 9.07 20.51
N LYS A 306 17.36 10.20 20.86
CA LYS A 306 17.58 10.87 22.16
C LYS A 306 17.30 9.90 23.30
N GLN A 307 18.01 9.97 24.42
CA GLN A 307 17.58 9.18 25.58
C GLN A 307 16.28 9.76 26.15
N LEU A 308 15.50 8.96 26.89
CA LEU A 308 14.27 9.41 27.54
C LEU A 308 14.41 10.75 28.28
N ARG A 309 15.57 10.99 28.91
CA ARG A 309 15.91 12.23 29.65
C ARG A 309 16.13 13.45 28.77
N ASP A 310 16.50 13.25 27.52
CA ASP A 310 16.83 14.30 26.56
C ASP A 310 15.64 14.63 25.65
N ILE A 311 14.52 13.91 25.79
CA ILE A 311 13.28 14.20 25.08
C ILE A 311 12.65 15.44 25.70
N PRO A 312 12.45 16.53 24.93
CA PRO A 312 11.89 17.76 25.46
C PRO A 312 10.47 17.51 25.97
N VAL A 313 10.16 18.07 27.15
CA VAL A 313 8.81 18.04 27.70
C VAL A 313 7.98 19.06 26.96
N GLN A 314 7.04 18.60 26.15
CA GLN A 314 6.16 19.44 25.37
C GLN A 314 4.73 18.98 25.53
N GLN A 315 3.82 19.94 25.58
CA GLN A 315 2.39 19.68 25.58
C GLN A 315 1.73 20.73 24.70
N ILE A 316 0.88 20.27 23.79
CA ILE A 316 -0.02 21.13 23.03
C ILE A 316 -1.45 20.72 23.29
N THR A 317 -2.34 21.70 23.25
CA THR A 317 -3.77 21.49 23.35
C THR A 317 -4.44 22.28 22.24
N TYR A 318 -5.36 21.64 21.53
CA TYR A 318 -6.13 22.26 20.45
C TYR A 318 -7.54 21.67 20.37
N THR A 319 -8.44 22.39 19.71
CA THR A 319 -9.80 21.93 19.46
C THR A 319 -9.94 21.39 18.03
N MET A 320 -10.73 20.34 17.88
CA MET A 320 -11.09 19.75 16.60
C MET A 320 -12.60 19.61 16.52
N ASP A 321 -13.22 20.30 15.56
CA ASP A 321 -14.64 20.19 15.28
C ASP A 321 -14.85 19.10 14.23
N ILE A 322 -15.62 18.08 14.58
CA ILE A 322 -15.92 16.95 13.71
C ILE A 322 -17.40 17.01 13.36
N GLU A 323 -17.66 17.12 12.06
CA GLU A 323 -18.99 17.22 11.47
C GLU A 323 -19.18 16.09 10.48
N ASP A 324 -20.25 15.32 10.62
CA ASP A 324 -20.62 14.29 9.65
C ASP A 324 -21.84 14.66 8.80
N SER A 325 -22.06 13.91 7.72
CA SER A 325 -23.18 14.10 6.78
C SER A 325 -24.55 13.76 7.37
N GLU A 326 -24.61 13.21 8.58
CA GLU A 326 -25.85 12.90 9.29
C GLU A 326 -26.27 14.02 10.24
N GLY A 327 -25.46 15.09 10.32
CA GLY A 327 -25.71 16.25 11.15
C GLY A 327 -25.14 16.14 12.57
N ASN A 328 -24.33 15.11 12.86
CA ASN A 328 -23.63 15.04 14.13
C ASN A 328 -22.46 16.02 14.13
N LEU A 329 -22.44 16.91 15.12
CA LEU A 329 -21.36 17.86 15.35
C LEU A 329 -20.79 17.63 16.75
N THR A 330 -19.49 17.35 16.83
CA THR A 330 -18.77 17.17 18.09
C THR A 330 -17.51 18.02 18.10
N THR A 331 -17.24 18.68 19.22
CA THR A 331 -16.00 19.43 19.44
C THR A 331 -15.14 18.67 20.44
N TRP A 332 -13.93 18.32 20.02
CA TRP A 332 -12.98 17.57 20.83
C TRP A 332 -11.82 18.47 21.27
N LEU A 333 -11.46 18.39 22.55
CA LEU A 333 -10.24 18.99 23.07
C LEU A 333 -9.12 17.95 23.08
N ILE A 334 -8.18 18.07 22.14
CA ILE A 334 -7.09 17.11 21.96
C ILE A 334 -5.83 17.63 22.66
N CYS A 335 -5.22 16.76 23.47
CA CYS A 335 -3.98 17.06 24.21
C CYS A 335 -2.88 16.09 23.79
N ASN A 336 -1.86 16.58 23.10
CA ASN A 336 -0.68 15.79 22.74
C ASN A 336 0.47 16.19 23.66
N ARG A 337 1.13 15.17 24.23
CA ARG A 337 2.26 15.36 25.16
C ARG A 337 3.41 14.43 24.82
N SER A 338 4.62 14.96 24.92
CA SER A 338 5.87 14.20 24.79
C SER A 338 6.82 14.54 25.94
N GLY A 339 7.70 13.60 26.26
CA GLY A 339 8.68 13.73 27.34
C GLY A 339 8.09 13.62 28.76
N PHE A 340 8.98 13.50 29.74
CA PHE A 340 8.61 13.35 31.16
C PHE A 340 9.11 14.54 31.97
N SER A 341 8.20 15.21 32.68
CA SER A 341 8.54 16.36 33.55
C SER A 341 9.29 15.95 34.82
N ASN A 342 9.15 14.69 35.23
CA ASN A 342 9.92 14.12 36.34
C ASN A 342 10.26 12.66 36.01
N MET A 343 11.55 12.40 35.77
CA MET A 343 12.04 11.07 35.41
C MET A 343 11.94 10.06 36.56
N GLU A 344 11.92 10.50 37.81
CA GLU A 344 11.79 9.63 38.99
C GLU A 344 10.38 9.03 39.11
N LYS A 345 9.37 9.69 38.50
CA LYS A 345 7.99 9.20 38.44
C LYS A 345 7.73 8.27 37.24
N VAL A 346 8.70 8.11 36.33
CA VAL A 346 8.57 7.22 35.18
C VAL A 346 8.67 5.79 35.66
N SER A 347 7.74 4.94 35.23
CA SER A 347 7.75 3.53 35.60
C SER A 347 9.09 2.89 35.24
N LYS A 348 9.65 2.12 36.18
CA LYS A 348 10.87 1.34 35.95
C LYS A 348 10.73 0.40 34.75
N SER A 349 9.51 -0.07 34.45
CA SER A 349 9.24 -0.89 33.26
C SER A 349 9.48 -0.13 31.96
N VAL A 350 9.07 1.14 31.86
CA VAL A 350 9.28 1.98 30.66
C VAL A 350 10.77 2.30 30.47
N VAL A 351 11.45 2.64 31.57
CA VAL A 351 12.90 2.90 31.54
C VAL A 351 13.67 1.65 31.13
N SER A 352 13.31 0.48 31.69
CA SER A 352 13.93 -0.80 31.34
C SER A 352 13.67 -1.17 29.89
N ALA A 353 12.42 -1.07 29.44
CA ALA A 353 12.03 -1.45 28.09
C ALA A 353 12.68 -0.55 27.01
N HIS A 354 12.82 0.76 27.27
CA HIS A 354 13.60 1.64 26.41
C HIS A 354 15.10 1.27 26.42
N LYS A 355 15.68 0.99 27.60
CA LYS A 355 17.09 0.59 27.73
C LYS A 355 17.39 -0.72 27.00
N ASN A 356 16.46 -1.66 27.04
CA ASN A 356 16.52 -2.95 26.37
C ASN A 356 16.18 -2.87 24.87
N LYS A 357 15.73 -1.71 24.38
CA LYS A 357 15.21 -1.49 23.02
C LYS A 357 13.96 -2.32 22.70
N ASP A 358 13.22 -2.72 23.73
CA ASP A 358 11.91 -3.36 23.60
C ASP A 358 10.86 -2.35 23.12
N ILE A 359 11.10 -1.06 23.33
CA ILE A 359 10.29 0.05 22.82
C ILE A 359 11.21 0.95 21.99
N THR A 360 10.94 1.04 20.69
CA THR A 360 11.55 2.06 19.83
C THR A 360 11.03 3.43 20.24
N LEU A 361 11.90 4.44 20.16
CA LEU A 361 11.43 5.83 20.22
C LEU A 361 10.56 6.16 19.03
#